data_AF-A0A1J3HLY1-F1
#
_entry.id   AF-A0A1J3HLY1-F1
#
_cell.length_a   1.000
_cell.length_b   1.000
_cell.length_c   1.000
_cell.angle_alpha   90.00
_cell.angle_beta   90.00
_cell.angle_gamma   90.00
#
_symmetry.space_group_name_H-M   'P 1'
#
loop_
_entity.id
_entity.type
_entity.pdbx_description
1 polymer ?
#
loop_
_entity_poly.entity_id
_entity_poly.type
_entity_poly.pdbx_seq_one_letter_code
_entity_poly.pdbx_strand_id
1 'polypeptide(L)'
;IKRRLLLTGTPIQNSLQELWSLLNFLLPHIFNSVQNFEDWFNPPFAERGSADLTDEEELLMINRLHHVIRPFLLRRKKSEVEKFLPGKTQVILKCDMSAWQKLYYKQVTDVGRVGLQTVKGKSKSLQNLTMQLRKCCNHPYLFVGRDYDMWKKPEIVRASGKFELLDRLLPKLKKAGHRILLFSQ
;
A
#
# COMPACT_ATOMS: atom_id res chain seq x y z
N ILE A 1 30.01 -20.23 7.45
CA ILE A 1 29.37 -19.06 8.12
C ILE A 1 28.87 -19.54 9.49
N LYS A 2 29.37 -18.99 10.60
CA LYS A 2 29.06 -19.50 11.96
C LYS A 2 27.70 -19.02 12.51
N ARG A 3 27.19 -17.86 12.09
CA ARG A 3 25.89 -17.29 12.48
C ARG A 3 25.35 -16.37 11.36
N ARG A 4 24.02 -16.26 11.24
CA ARG A 4 23.33 -15.36 10.30
C ARG A 4 22.36 -14.48 11.10
N LEU A 5 22.22 -13.21 10.70
CA LEU A 5 21.30 -12.25 11.31
C LEU A 5 20.51 -11.56 10.20
N LEU A 6 19.19 -11.46 10.36
CA LEU A 6 18.31 -10.77 9.43
C LEU A 6 17.70 -9.55 10.11
N LEU A 7 17.76 -8.41 9.43
CA LEU A 7 17.23 -7.14 9.92
C LEU A 7 16.13 -6.68 8.97
N THR A 8 14.92 -6.51 9.48
CA THR A 8 13.78 -5.96 8.73
C THR A 8 13.04 -4.91 9.55
N GLY A 9 12.60 -3.85 8.88
CA GLY A 9 11.77 -2.80 9.47
C GLY A 9 10.26 -3.06 9.33
N THR A 10 9.87 -4.01 8.47
CA THR A 10 8.47 -4.35 8.21
C THR A 10 8.12 -5.68 8.87
N PRO A 11 6.87 -5.86 9.37
CA PRO A 11 6.41 -7.19 9.74
C PRO A 11 6.53 -8.12 8.53
N ILE A 12 6.82 -9.39 8.78
CA ILE A 12 6.88 -10.44 7.75
C ILE A 12 5.59 -10.39 6.94
N GLN A 13 5.71 -10.36 5.60
CA GLN A 13 4.56 -10.26 4.71
C GLN A 13 3.68 -11.51 4.82
N ASN A 14 2.42 -11.38 4.42
CA ASN A 14 1.39 -12.42 4.51
C ASN A 14 1.60 -13.62 3.54
N SER A 15 2.85 -13.93 3.15
CA SER A 15 3.19 -15.07 2.31
C SER A 15 4.05 -16.07 3.08
N LEU A 16 3.55 -17.31 3.20
CA LEU A 16 4.27 -18.44 3.79
C LEU A 16 5.59 -18.71 3.05
N GLN A 17 5.62 -18.50 1.73
CA GLN A 17 6.80 -18.72 0.91
C GLN A 17 7.91 -17.70 1.21
N GLU A 18 7.55 -16.42 1.40
CA GLU A 18 8.52 -15.40 1.81
C GLU A 18 9.06 -15.72 3.20
N LEU A 19 8.18 -16.08 4.13
CA LEU A 19 8.58 -16.49 5.46
C LEU A 19 9.53 -17.70 5.45
N TRP A 20 9.22 -18.75 4.67
CA TRP A 20 10.11 -19.89 4.51
C TRP A 20 11.47 -19.47 3.96
N SER A 21 11.50 -18.59 2.96
CA SER A 21 12.76 -18.14 2.35
C SER A 21 13.68 -17.46 3.37
N LEU A 22 13.10 -16.65 4.29
CA LEU A 22 13.82 -15.98 5.36
C LEU A 22 14.31 -16.98 6.43
N LEU A 23 13.49 -17.97 6.77
CA LEU A 23 13.84 -19.01 7.74
C LEU A 23 14.88 -20.01 7.20
N ASN A 24 14.76 -20.44 5.95
CA ASN A 24 15.78 -21.23 5.24
C ASN A 24 17.11 -20.47 5.19
N PHE A 25 17.07 -19.17 4.91
CA PHE A 25 18.27 -18.35 4.97
C PHE A 25 18.87 -18.31 6.37
N LEU A 26 18.10 -18.24 7.45
CA LEU A 26 18.65 -18.21 8.81
C LEU A 26 19.15 -19.59 9.29
N LEU A 27 18.37 -20.64 9.02
CA LEU A 27 18.54 -22.00 9.55
C LEU A 27 18.31 -23.05 8.43
N PRO A 28 19.24 -23.16 7.47
CA PRO A 28 19.07 -24.02 6.29
C PRO A 28 18.99 -25.51 6.62
N HIS A 29 19.56 -25.93 7.76
CA HIS A 29 19.53 -27.33 8.21
C HIS A 29 18.18 -27.75 8.79
N ILE A 30 17.39 -26.79 9.30
CA ILE A 30 16.06 -27.06 9.86
C ILE A 30 15.00 -26.90 8.77
N PHE A 31 15.12 -25.86 7.95
CA PHE A 31 14.14 -25.51 6.92
C PHE A 31 14.68 -25.78 5.52
N ASN A 32 14.96 -27.03 5.18
CA ASN A 32 15.62 -27.42 3.92
C ASN A 32 14.69 -27.55 2.70
N SER A 33 13.40 -27.78 2.92
CA SER A 33 12.40 -28.02 1.88
C SER A 33 11.21 -27.08 2.05
N VAL A 34 10.81 -26.42 0.95
CA VAL A 34 9.57 -25.61 0.90
C VAL A 34 8.37 -26.52 1.11
N GLN A 35 8.35 -27.66 0.42
CA GLN A 35 7.23 -28.60 0.46
C GLN A 35 6.98 -29.10 1.87
N ASN A 36 8.03 -29.50 2.59
CA ASN A 36 7.90 -29.97 3.98
C ASN A 36 7.38 -28.86 4.91
N PHE A 37 7.74 -27.60 4.63
CA PHE A 37 7.24 -26.47 5.39
C PHE A 37 5.76 -26.24 5.10
N GLU A 38 5.37 -26.18 3.82
CA GLU A 38 3.97 -26.07 3.41
C GLU A 38 3.12 -27.22 3.95
N ASP A 39 3.59 -28.47 3.89
CA ASP A 39 2.89 -29.65 4.41
C ASP A 39 2.81 -29.67 5.94
N TRP A 40 3.78 -29.08 6.63
CA TRP A 40 3.76 -28.95 8.09
C TRP A 40 2.83 -27.82 8.56
N PHE A 41 2.65 -26.79 7.72
CA PHE A 41 1.75 -25.67 7.98
C PHE A 41 0.32 -25.94 7.55
N ASN A 42 0.13 -26.59 6.40
CA ASN A 42 -1.15 -27.12 5.95
C ASN A 42 -1.55 -28.26 6.89
N PRO A 43 -2.56 -28.10 7.74
CA PRO A 43 -2.97 -29.14 8.68
C PRO A 43 -3.63 -30.30 7.88
N PRO A 44 -4.09 -31.39 8.53
CA PRO A 44 -4.71 -32.56 7.86
C PRO A 44 -6.02 -32.28 7.09
N PHE A 45 -6.33 -31.02 6.79
CA PHE A 45 -7.47 -30.59 5.99
C PHE A 45 -7.24 -30.72 4.49
N ALA A 46 -6.01 -31.01 4.03
CA ALA A 46 -5.76 -31.39 2.64
C ALA A 46 -6.56 -32.63 2.21
N GLU A 47 -7.01 -33.48 3.16
CA GLU A 47 -7.92 -34.59 2.89
C GLU A 47 -9.37 -34.15 2.62
N ARG A 48 -9.78 -32.95 3.07
CA ARG A 48 -11.04 -32.32 2.69
C ARG A 48 -10.77 -31.46 1.46
N GLY A 49 -10.73 -32.11 0.30
CA GLY A 49 -10.41 -31.47 -0.97
C GLY A 49 -11.05 -30.09 -1.12
N SER A 50 -10.23 -29.07 -1.40
CA SER A 50 -10.63 -27.74 -1.87
C SER A 50 -11.88 -27.14 -1.21
N ALA A 51 -12.06 -27.32 0.10
CA ALA A 51 -13.01 -26.53 0.87
C ALA A 51 -12.23 -25.35 1.45
N ASP A 52 -12.71 -24.13 1.19
CA ASP A 52 -12.14 -22.92 1.77
C ASP A 52 -12.01 -23.10 3.29
N LEU A 53 -10.81 -22.86 3.81
CA LEU A 53 -10.51 -22.91 5.24
C LEU A 53 -11.42 -21.95 5.98
N THR A 54 -11.94 -22.36 7.13
CA THR A 54 -12.69 -21.44 8.00
C THR A 54 -11.76 -20.40 8.62
N ASP A 55 -12.26 -19.20 8.90
CA ASP A 55 -11.50 -18.13 9.56
C ASP A 55 -10.81 -18.60 10.87
N GLU A 56 -11.43 -19.55 11.58
CA GLU A 56 -10.88 -20.15 12.81
C GLU A 56 -9.68 -21.06 12.53
N GLU A 57 -9.74 -21.87 11.46
CA GLU A 57 -8.63 -22.74 11.03
C GLU A 57 -7.43 -21.92 10.56
N GLU A 58 -7.66 -20.84 9.80
CA GLU A 58 -6.61 -19.91 9.40
C GLU A 58 -5.93 -19.27 10.62
N LEU A 59 -6.70 -18.85 11.62
CA LEU A 59 -6.18 -18.23 12.83
C LEU A 59 -5.38 -19.20 13.69
N LEU A 60 -5.78 -20.47 13.76
CA LEU A 60 -5.02 -21.54 14.43
C LEU A 60 -3.68 -21.80 13.74
N MET A 61 -3.65 -21.82 12.40
CA MET A 61 -2.40 -21.94 11.64
C MET A 61 -1.45 -20.76 11.91
N ILE A 62 -1.96 -19.53 11.83
CA ILE A 62 -1.20 -18.31 12.07
C ILE A 62 -0.63 -18.29 13.50
N ASN A 63 -1.40 -18.74 14.50
CA ASN A 63 -0.91 -18.82 15.87
C ASN A 63 0.21 -19.85 16.06
N ARG A 64 0.09 -21.05 15.46
CA ARG A 64 1.16 -22.06 15.49
C ARG A 64 2.46 -21.53 14.87
N LEU A 65 2.34 -20.85 13.73
CA LEU A 65 3.45 -20.19 13.04
C LEU A 65 4.14 -19.16 13.93
N HIS A 66 3.36 -18.26 14.55
CA HIS A 66 3.91 -17.26 15.45
C HIS A 66 4.63 -17.87 16.65
N HIS A 67 4.12 -18.97 17.22
CA HIS A 67 4.77 -19.65 18.34
C HIS A 67 6.15 -20.20 17.98
N VAL A 68 6.30 -20.79 16.79
CA VAL A 68 7.57 -21.38 16.35
C VAL A 68 8.59 -20.33 15.95
N ILE A 69 8.15 -19.18 15.41
CA ILE A 69 9.06 -18.11 14.98
C ILE A 69 9.47 -17.18 16.14
N ARG A 70 8.65 -17.06 17.19
CA ARG A 70 8.88 -16.15 18.32
C ARG A 70 10.27 -16.27 18.97
N PRO A 71 10.89 -17.47 19.13
CA PRO A 71 12.25 -17.59 19.65
C PRO A 71 13.33 -17.03 18.70
N PHE A 72 13.07 -17.03 17.40
CA PHE A 72 14.01 -16.59 16.36
C PHE A 72 13.83 -15.11 15.99
N LEU A 73 12.70 -14.51 16.36
CA LEU A 73 12.31 -13.16 15.97
C LEU A 73 12.16 -12.25 17.19
N LEU A 74 13.08 -11.30 17.32
CA LEU A 74 12.92 -10.20 18.28
C LEU A 74 12.20 -9.03 17.61
N ARG A 75 10.94 -8.81 17.99
CA ARG A 75 10.15 -7.64 17.56
C ARG A 75 9.65 -6.87 18.77
N ARG A 76 9.93 -5.57 18.80
CA ARG A 76 9.42 -4.62 19.80
C ARG A 76 8.67 -3.50 19.10
N LYS A 77 7.53 -3.10 19.63
CA LYS A 77 6.80 -1.92 19.13
C LYS A 77 7.41 -0.65 19.71
N LYS A 78 7.37 0.45 18.97
CA LYS A 78 7.88 1.75 19.44
C LYS A 78 7.24 2.18 20.77
N SER A 79 5.94 1.89 20.94
CA SER A 79 5.17 2.11 22.17
C SER A 79 5.67 1.29 23.37
N GLU A 80 6.31 0.15 23.16
CA GLU A 80 6.84 -0.71 24.23
C GLU A 80 8.21 -0.23 24.74
N VAL A 81 8.96 0.49 23.92
CA VAL A 81 10.35 0.88 24.21
C VAL A 81 10.53 2.36 24.54
N GLU A 82 9.67 3.24 24.02
CA GLU A 82 9.87 4.68 24.12
C GLU A 82 8.70 5.35 24.83
N LYS A 83 8.80 5.48 26.17
CA LYS A 83 7.76 6.06 27.03
C LYS A 83 7.55 7.56 26.83
N PHE A 84 8.55 8.25 26.28
CA PHE A 84 8.54 9.72 26.13
C PHE A 84 8.05 10.18 24.75
N LEU A 85 7.81 9.24 23.81
CA LEU A 85 7.31 9.61 22.50
C LEU A 85 5.78 9.78 22.57
N PRO A 86 5.23 10.93 22.16
CA PRO A 86 3.79 11.09 22.07
C PRO A 86 3.20 10.07 21.08
N GLY A 87 1.97 9.63 21.36
CA GLY A 87 1.26 8.73 20.47
C GLY A 87 1.08 9.32 19.07
N LYS A 88 1.15 8.47 18.04
CA LYS A 88 0.84 8.87 16.66
C LYS A 88 -0.68 8.91 16.49
N THR A 89 -1.24 10.08 16.24
CA THR A 89 -2.64 10.22 15.81
C THR A 89 -2.74 10.11 14.30
N GLN A 90 -3.65 9.27 13.81
CA GLN A 90 -3.95 9.14 12.39
C GLN A 90 -5.38 9.63 12.12
N VAL A 91 -5.53 10.58 11.20
CA VAL A 91 -6.83 11.11 10.78
C VAL A 91 -6.97 10.89 9.28
N ILE A 92 -8.07 10.25 8.87
CA ILE A 92 -8.40 10.03 7.47
C ILE A 92 -9.29 11.18 7.01
N LEU A 93 -8.75 12.04 6.13
CA LEU A 93 -9.49 13.15 5.55
C LEU A 93 -10.07 12.75 4.19
N LYS A 94 -11.40 12.65 4.14
CA LYS A 94 -12.12 12.44 2.87
C LYS A 94 -12.15 13.76 2.10
N CYS A 95 -11.72 13.73 0.84
CA CYS A 95 -11.68 14.89 -0.04
C CYS A 95 -12.70 14.70 -1.15
N ASP A 96 -13.47 15.75 -1.46
CA ASP A 96 -14.33 15.73 -2.62
C ASP A 96 -13.54 15.89 -3.92
N MET A 97 -14.06 15.33 -5.01
CA MET A 97 -13.49 15.56 -6.34
C MET A 97 -13.90 16.93 -6.88
N SER A 98 -12.97 17.61 -7.55
CA SER A 98 -13.29 18.83 -8.32
C SER A 98 -14.26 18.52 -9.47
N ALA A 99 -14.89 19.56 -10.02
CA ALA A 99 -15.76 19.40 -11.20
C ALA A 99 -15.03 18.72 -12.37
N TRP A 100 -13.75 19.07 -12.58
CA TRP A 100 -12.93 18.47 -13.62
C TRP A 100 -12.62 17.00 -13.33
N GLN A 101 -12.25 16.67 -12.09
CA GLN A 101 -12.03 15.28 -11.68
C GLN A 101 -13.29 14.44 -11.86
N LYS A 102 -14.47 14.95 -11.47
CA LYS A 102 -15.75 14.25 -11.63
C LYS A 102 -16.07 13.97 -13.10
N LEU A 103 -15.87 14.94 -13.98
CA LEU A 103 -16.09 14.78 -15.41
C LEU A 103 -15.15 13.72 -15.99
N TYR A 104 -13.86 13.78 -15.64
CA TYR A 104 -12.87 12.83 -16.15
C TYR A 104 -13.08 11.43 -15.59
N TYR A 105 -13.46 11.31 -14.32
CA TYR A 105 -13.79 10.04 -13.68
C TYR A 105 -14.93 9.35 -14.41
N LYS A 106 -16.04 10.07 -14.68
CA LYS A 106 -17.17 9.56 -15.47
C LYS A 106 -16.74 9.14 -16.87
N GLN A 107 -15.97 9.96 -17.57
CA GLN A 107 -15.49 9.62 -18.91
C GLN A 107 -14.65 8.33 -18.93
N VAL A 108 -13.78 8.15 -17.93
CA VAL A 108 -12.93 6.96 -17.82
C VAL A 108 -13.73 5.71 -17.44
N THR A 109 -14.75 5.84 -16.58
CA THR A 109 -15.63 4.72 -16.22
C THR A 109 -16.56 4.31 -17.34
N ASP A 110 -17.14 5.27 -18.06
CA ASP A 110 -18.23 5.02 -19.02
C ASP A 110 -17.68 4.59 -20.38
N VAL A 111 -16.55 5.16 -20.80
CA VAL A 111 -16.00 4.96 -22.16
C VAL A 111 -14.88 3.93 -22.20
N GLY A 112 -14.27 3.60 -21.05
CA GLY A 112 -13.06 2.78 -21.03
C GLY A 112 -11.96 3.37 -21.92
N ARG A 113 -11.87 4.70 -22.03
CA ARG A 113 -10.80 5.39 -22.77
C ARG A 113 -10.35 6.63 -22.01
N VAL A 114 -9.05 6.89 -22.06
CA VAL A 114 -8.39 8.03 -21.42
C VAL A 114 -7.92 8.95 -22.55
N GLY A 115 -8.58 10.10 -22.71
CA GLY A 115 -8.23 11.11 -23.70
C GLY A 115 -9.42 11.93 -24.15
N LEU A 116 -9.34 13.25 -23.95
CA LEU A 116 -10.08 14.18 -24.81
C LEU A 116 -9.57 13.93 -26.23
N GLN A 117 -10.47 13.70 -27.18
CA GLN A 117 -10.18 13.38 -28.58
C GLN A 117 -9.00 14.21 -29.12
N THR A 118 -7.79 13.62 -29.13
CA THR A 118 -6.66 14.16 -29.89
C THR A 118 -6.46 13.22 -31.06
N VAL A 119 -6.74 13.75 -32.25
CA VAL A 119 -7.07 13.06 -33.50
C VAL A 119 -5.98 12.11 -34.04
N LYS A 120 -4.81 11.96 -33.40
CA LYS A 120 -3.69 11.15 -33.93
C LYS A 120 -2.79 10.48 -32.87
N GLY A 121 -3.36 9.93 -31.80
CA GLY A 121 -2.60 9.17 -30.80
C GLY A 121 -3.07 7.72 -30.67
N LYS A 122 -2.20 6.73 -30.90
CA LYS A 122 -2.50 5.31 -30.63
C LYS A 122 -3.08 5.18 -29.21
N SER A 123 -4.36 4.81 -29.12
CA SER A 123 -5.03 4.52 -27.86
C SER A 123 -4.26 3.41 -27.16
N LYS A 124 -3.54 3.74 -26.08
CA LYS A 124 -2.92 2.72 -25.24
C LYS A 124 -4.07 1.95 -24.59
N SER A 125 -4.31 0.75 -25.11
CA SER A 125 -5.25 -0.24 -24.55
C SER A 125 -5.20 -0.18 -23.03
N LEU A 126 -6.33 0.13 -22.39
CA LEU A 126 -6.35 0.35 -20.94
C LEU A 126 -6.48 -0.93 -20.14
N GLN A 127 -5.39 -1.70 -20.20
CA GLN A 127 -5.10 -2.79 -19.27
C GLN A 127 -5.00 -2.32 -17.81
N ASN A 128 -5.01 -1.01 -17.53
CA ASN A 128 -4.93 -0.47 -16.18
C ASN A 128 -5.95 0.66 -15.92
N LEU A 129 -7.25 0.40 -16.09
CA LEU A 129 -8.33 1.30 -15.66
C LEU A 129 -8.08 1.83 -14.24
N THR A 130 -7.71 0.95 -13.31
CA THR A 130 -7.36 1.29 -11.92
C THR A 130 -6.25 2.33 -11.82
N MET A 131 -5.20 2.25 -12.65
CA MET A 131 -4.13 3.24 -12.65
C MET A 131 -4.63 4.61 -13.10
N GLN A 132 -5.57 4.65 -14.05
CA GLN A 132 -6.09 5.90 -14.60
C GLN A 132 -7.06 6.55 -13.61
N LEU A 133 -7.92 5.77 -12.95
CA LEU A 133 -8.74 6.25 -11.84
C LEU A 133 -7.86 6.80 -10.69
N ARG A 134 -6.75 6.11 -10.37
CA ARG A 134 -5.78 6.60 -9.37
C ARG A 134 -5.14 7.94 -9.76
N LYS A 135 -4.76 8.12 -11.03
CA LYS A 135 -4.26 9.41 -11.54
C LYS A 135 -5.33 10.51 -11.43
N CYS A 136 -6.58 10.21 -11.77
CA CYS A 136 -7.69 11.15 -11.64
C CYS A 136 -7.91 11.62 -10.21
N CYS A 137 -7.89 10.69 -9.25
CA CYS A 137 -8.00 11.01 -7.83
C CYS A 137 -6.80 11.82 -7.29
N ASN A 138 -5.65 11.79 -7.96
CA ASN A 138 -4.49 12.59 -7.56
C ASN A 138 -4.57 14.00 -8.12
N HIS A 139 -4.55 14.15 -9.45
CA HIS A 139 -4.60 15.46 -10.09
C HIS A 139 -4.98 15.37 -11.59
N PRO A 140 -5.92 16.20 -12.11
CA PRO A 140 -6.29 16.20 -13.53
C PRO A 140 -5.16 16.51 -14.52
N TYR A 141 -4.23 17.39 -14.14
CA TYR A 141 -3.04 17.69 -14.96
C TYR A 141 -2.09 16.50 -15.19
N LEU A 142 -2.33 15.32 -14.60
CA LEU A 142 -1.61 14.10 -15.00
C LEU A 142 -2.07 13.56 -16.37
N PHE A 143 -3.18 14.06 -16.92
CA PHE A 143 -3.70 13.69 -18.23
C PHE A 143 -3.50 14.76 -19.30
N VAL A 144 -3.42 16.02 -18.89
CA VAL A 144 -3.03 17.12 -19.77
C VAL A 144 -1.52 17.01 -19.95
N GLY A 145 -1.02 17.04 -21.19
CA GLY A 145 0.42 16.95 -21.46
C GLY A 145 1.21 18.13 -20.88
N ARG A 146 2.39 18.43 -21.43
CA ARG A 146 3.23 19.56 -20.96
C ARG A 146 2.63 20.97 -21.21
N ASP A 147 1.41 21.06 -21.71
CA ASP A 147 0.74 22.31 -22.09
C ASP A 147 -0.12 22.88 -20.94
N TYR A 148 0.45 22.98 -19.73
CA TYR A 148 -0.16 23.74 -18.65
C TYR A 148 0.83 24.75 -18.06
N ASP A 149 0.33 25.94 -17.78
CA ASP A 149 1.11 27.02 -17.23
C ASP A 149 1.27 26.83 -15.71
N MET A 150 2.46 26.38 -15.28
CA MET A 150 2.79 26.20 -13.86
C MET A 150 2.75 27.50 -13.05
N TRP A 151 2.78 28.67 -13.72
CA TRP A 151 2.73 29.96 -13.07
C TRP A 151 1.31 30.33 -12.60
N LYS A 152 0.27 29.66 -13.12
CA LYS A 152 -1.12 29.81 -12.68
C LYS A 152 -1.46 28.93 -11.47
N LYS A 153 -0.79 29.21 -10.35
CA LYS A 153 -1.00 28.54 -9.05
C LYS A 153 -2.47 28.34 -8.63
N PRO A 154 -3.39 29.34 -8.74
CA PRO A 154 -4.76 29.15 -8.28
C PRO A 154 -5.56 28.15 -9.13
N GLU A 155 -5.25 28.01 -10.42
CA GLU A 155 -5.91 27.05 -11.30
C GLU A 155 -5.51 25.61 -10.95
N ILE A 156 -4.21 25.38 -10.67
CA ILE A 156 -3.69 24.09 -10.20
C ILE A 156 -4.40 23.65 -8.92
N VAL A 157 -4.48 24.55 -7.93
CA VAL A 157 -5.09 24.21 -6.64
C VAL A 157 -6.58 23.88 -6.78
N ARG A 158 -7.31 24.66 -7.60
CA ARG A 158 -8.75 24.44 -7.84
C ARG A 158 -9.04 23.20 -8.68
N ALA A 159 -8.08 22.73 -9.47
CA ALA A 159 -8.26 21.56 -10.31
C ALA A 159 -8.34 20.24 -9.52
N SER A 160 -7.79 20.14 -8.31
CA SER A 160 -7.82 18.92 -7.49
C SER A 160 -8.31 19.18 -6.08
N GLY A 161 -9.32 18.44 -5.62
CA GLY A 161 -9.85 18.59 -4.26
C GLY A 161 -8.84 18.24 -3.16
N LYS A 162 -7.85 17.36 -3.45
CA LYS A 162 -6.74 17.11 -2.53
C LYS A 162 -5.85 18.35 -2.35
N PHE A 163 -5.59 19.07 -3.45
CA PHE A 163 -4.78 20.28 -3.41
C PHE A 163 -5.53 21.42 -2.74
N GLU A 164 -6.83 21.55 -2.98
CA GLU A 164 -7.67 22.51 -2.26
C GLU A 164 -7.64 22.29 -0.74
N LEU A 165 -7.79 21.04 -0.28
CA LEU A 165 -7.71 20.70 1.14
C LEU A 165 -6.31 20.99 1.70
N LEU A 166 -5.27 20.61 0.96
CA LEU A 166 -3.88 20.82 1.33
C LEU A 166 -3.54 22.32 1.43
N ASP A 167 -4.04 23.16 0.52
CA ASP A 167 -3.88 24.62 0.55
C ASP A 167 -4.52 25.25 1.79
N ARG A 168 -5.61 24.67 2.32
CA ARG A 168 -6.21 25.11 3.59
C ARG A 168 -5.45 24.60 4.83
N LEU A 169 -4.84 23.42 4.75
CA LEU A 169 -4.16 22.77 5.88
C LEU A 169 -2.73 23.25 6.10
N LEU A 170 -1.92 23.33 5.03
CA LEU A 170 -0.49 23.68 5.16
C LEU A 170 -0.26 25.04 5.84
N PRO A 171 -1.02 26.12 5.55
CA PRO A 171 -0.82 27.40 6.21
C PRO A 171 -1.13 27.33 7.71
N LYS A 172 -2.14 26.55 8.13
CA LYS A 172 -2.49 26.37 9.54
C LYS A 172 -1.39 25.63 10.29
N LEU A 173 -0.89 24.54 9.71
CA LEU A 173 0.21 23.75 10.27
C LEU A 173 1.52 24.55 10.34
N LYS A 174 1.81 25.36 9.32
CA LYS A 174 2.99 26.24 9.29
C LYS A 174 2.89 27.35 10.35
N LYS A 175 1.70 27.97 10.52
CA LYS A 175 1.46 28.97 11.58
C LYS A 175 1.63 28.37 12.98
N ALA A 176 1.26 27.10 13.17
CA ALA A 176 1.48 26.37 14.41
C ALA A 176 2.94 25.88 14.61
N GLY A 177 3.86 26.17 13.66
CA GLY A 177 5.27 25.80 13.76
C GLY A 177 5.58 24.33 13.45
N HIS A 178 4.65 23.58 12.85
CA HIS A 178 4.89 22.18 12.49
C HIS A 178 5.70 22.04 11.19
N ARG A 179 6.51 20.98 11.12
CA ARG A 179 7.18 20.53 9.89
C ARG A 179 6.40 19.38 9.27
N ILE A 180 6.29 19.39 7.94
CA ILE A 180 5.35 18.53 7.20
C ILE A 180 6.15 17.68 6.22
N LEU A 181 5.85 16.38 6.20
CA LEU A 181 6.41 15.42 5.25
C LEU A 181 5.27 14.90 4.37
N LEU A 182 5.40 15.08 3.05
CA LEU A 182 4.41 14.64 2.07
C LEU A 182 4.96 13.42 1.32
N PHE A 183 4.13 12.38 1.21
CA PHE A 183 4.43 11.18 0.45
C PHE A 183 3.49 11.10 -0.76
N SER A 184 4.02 10.76 -1.93
CA SER A 184 3.27 10.38 -3.13
C SER A 184 3.79 9.05 -3.63
N GLN A 185 2.89 8.25 -4.19
CA GLN A 185 3.22 7.01 -4.89
C GLN A 185 3.47 7.27 -6.38
#